data_AF-A0A7Y1QPJ0-F1
#
_entry.id   AF-A0A7Y1QPJ0-F1
#
_cell.length_a   1.000
_cell.length_b   1.000
_cell.length_c   1.000
_cell.angle_alpha   90.00
_cell.angle_beta   90.00
_cell.angle_gamma   90.00
#
_symmetry.space_group_name_H-M   'P 1'
#
loop_
_entity.id
_entity.type
_entity.pdbx_description
1 polymer ?
#
loop_
_entity_poly.entity_id
_entity_poly.type
_entity_poly.pdbx_seq_one_letter_code
_entity_poly.pdbx_strand_id
1 'polypeptide(L)'
;MQTSQRYMLTIHDLFTITGGDICGAETEVAILDGGVEIDRMKFSGKCQSKDGYSRAYTGKPGLTAGLVSGPGRIRFEAKDAR
;
A
#
# COMPACT_ATOMS: atom_id res chain seq x y z
N MET A 1 10.40 16.25 20.22
CA MET A 1 11.11 15.33 19.30
C MET A 1 10.04 14.51 18.59
N GLN A 2 9.69 14.84 17.35
CA GLN A 2 8.73 14.03 16.61
C GLN A 2 9.51 12.82 16.07
N THR A 3 9.37 11.68 16.74
CA THR A 3 9.97 10.43 16.27
C THR A 3 9.19 10.00 15.05
N SER A 4 9.71 10.31 13.86
CA SER A 4 9.13 9.82 12.61
C SER A 4 9.66 8.42 12.32
N GLN A 5 8.76 7.51 12.00
CA GLN A 5 9.07 6.15 11.54
C GLN A 5 8.91 6.08 10.03
N ARG A 6 9.86 5.42 9.37
CA ARG A 6 9.76 5.12 7.94
C ARG A 6 9.06 3.78 7.79
N TYR A 7 8.14 3.74 6.83
CA TYR A 7 7.39 2.57 6.43
C TYR A 7 7.64 2.27 4.95
N MET A 8 7.47 1.02 4.59
CA MET A 8 7.40 0.57 3.20
C MET A 8 6.02 -0.04 2.98
N LEU A 9 5.26 0.57 2.08
CA LEU A 9 3.99 0.04 1.59
C LEU A 9 4.24 -0.68 0.27
N THR A 10 4.04 -1.98 0.24
CA THR A 10 4.17 -2.82 -0.96
C THR A 10 2.80 -3.30 -1.39
N ILE A 11 2.45 -3.09 -2.66
CA ILE A 11 1.24 -3.64 -3.29
C ILE A 11 1.60 -4.74 -4.28
N HIS A 12 0.89 -5.86 -4.20
CA HIS A 12 1.00 -7.00 -5.10
C HIS A 12 -0.32 -7.21 -5.84
N ASP A 13 -0.23 -7.86 -6.99
CA ASP A 13 -1.39 -8.32 -7.78
C ASP A 13 -2.37 -7.18 -8.13
N LEU A 14 -1.84 -6.01 -8.46
CA LEU A 14 -2.63 -4.87 -8.94
C LEU A 14 -3.00 -5.12 -10.40
N PHE A 15 -3.95 -6.03 -10.63
CA PHE A 15 -4.52 -6.32 -11.93
C PHE A 15 -5.89 -6.96 -11.78
N THR A 16 -6.70 -6.90 -12.84
CA THR A 16 -7.93 -7.67 -12.98
C THR A 16 -7.82 -8.61 -14.17
N ILE A 17 -8.53 -9.74 -14.10
CA ILE A 17 -8.65 -10.66 -15.24
C ILE A 17 -10.06 -10.51 -15.82
N THR A 18 -10.16 -10.05 -17.06
CA THR A 18 -11.43 -9.89 -17.77
C THR A 18 -11.34 -10.60 -19.11
N GLY A 19 -12.20 -11.59 -19.36
CA GLY A 19 -12.22 -12.32 -20.63
C GLY A 19 -10.95 -13.15 -20.92
N GLY A 20 -10.10 -13.40 -19.92
CA GLY A 20 -8.80 -14.07 -20.08
C GLY A 20 -7.62 -13.12 -20.23
N ASP A 21 -7.88 -11.82 -20.37
CA ASP A 21 -6.85 -10.78 -20.46
C ASP A 21 -6.56 -10.15 -19.10
N ILE A 22 -5.29 -9.81 -18.89
CA ILE A 22 -4.82 -9.14 -17.67
C ILE A 22 -4.75 -7.64 -17.91
N CYS A 23 -5.71 -6.93 -17.32
CA CYS A 23 -5.80 -5.48 -17.32
C CYS A 23 -5.19 -4.90 -16.05
N GLY A 24 -4.59 -3.71 -16.17
CA GLY A 24 -4.22 -2.92 -15.00
C GLY A 24 -5.47 -2.55 -14.19
N ALA A 25 -5.29 -2.34 -12.90
CA ALA A 25 -6.35 -2.00 -11.98
C ALA A 25 -6.00 -0.77 -11.15
N GLU A 26 -6.99 -0.26 -10.45
CA GLU A 26 -6.85 0.83 -9.48
C GLU A 26 -7.22 0.30 -8.09
N THR A 27 -6.39 0.65 -7.10
CA THR A 27 -6.57 0.29 -5.70
C THR A 27 -6.28 1.46 -4.81
N GLU A 28 -7.09 1.62 -3.77
CA GLU A 28 -6.93 2.63 -2.75
C GLU A 28 -6.54 1.99 -1.41
N VAL A 29 -5.54 2.59 -0.76
CA VAL A 29 -5.01 2.15 0.52
C VAL A 29 -5.11 3.30 1.51
N ALA A 30 -5.80 3.07 2.63
CA ALA A 30 -5.86 4.01 3.75
C ALA A 30 -4.68 3.77 4.68
N ILE A 31 -4.03 4.85 5.12
CA ILE A 31 -3.12 4.83 6.26
C ILE A 31 -3.91 5.23 7.50
N LEU A 32 -3.82 4.41 8.54
CA LEU A 32 -4.62 4.52 9.75
C LEU A 32 -3.73 4.78 10.97
N ASP A 33 -4.13 5.76 11.80
CA ASP A 33 -3.60 5.96 13.16
C ASP A 33 -4.67 5.52 14.16
N GLY A 34 -4.45 4.40 14.87
CA GLY A 34 -5.42 3.87 15.81
C GLY A 34 -6.79 3.52 15.20
N GLY A 35 -6.82 3.15 13.92
CA GLY A 35 -8.05 2.85 13.18
C GLY A 35 -8.72 4.05 12.50
N VAL A 36 -8.21 5.26 12.69
CA VAL A 36 -8.68 6.48 12.02
C VAL A 36 -7.87 6.72 10.75
N GLU A 37 -8.53 6.90 9.61
CA GLU A 37 -7.87 7.28 8.36
C GLU A 37 -7.24 8.66 8.48
N ILE A 38 -5.92 8.73 8.28
CA ILE A 38 -5.14 9.97 8.29
C ILE A 38 -4.59 10.35 6.92
N ASP A 39 -4.49 9.37 6.02
CA ASP A 39 -4.00 9.56 4.66
C ASP A 39 -4.55 8.47 3.74
N ARG A 40 -4.60 8.73 2.43
CA ARG A 40 -5.04 7.77 1.43
C ARG A 40 -4.13 7.78 0.22
N MET A 41 -3.62 6.59 -0.14
CA MET A 41 -2.81 6.38 -1.32
C MET A 41 -3.60 5.66 -2.41
N LYS A 42 -3.53 6.21 -3.62
CA LYS A 42 -4.04 5.56 -4.82
C LYS A 42 -2.90 4.90 -5.59
N PHE A 43 -3.11 3.65 -5.97
CA PHE A 43 -2.26 2.87 -6.85
C PHE A 43 -3.02 2.57 -8.13
N SER A 44 -2.39 2.80 -9.27
CA SER A 44 -2.98 2.54 -10.59
C SER A 44 -1.93 1.91 -11.50
N GLY A 45 -2.31 0.86 -12.21
CA GLY A 45 -1.44 0.23 -13.20
C GLY A 45 -1.57 -1.29 -13.18
N LYS A 46 -0.61 -1.96 -13.84
CA LYS A 46 -0.56 -3.42 -13.92
C LYS A 46 0.67 -3.89 -13.15
N CYS A 47 0.48 -4.41 -11.94
CA CYS A 47 1.56 -4.97 -11.13
C CYS A 47 1.43 -6.50 -11.05
N GLN A 48 2.21 -7.20 -11.87
CA GLN A 48 2.33 -8.66 -11.84
C GLN A 48 3.67 -9.13 -11.24
N SER A 49 4.49 -8.18 -10.76
CA SER A 49 5.79 -8.49 -10.19
C SER A 49 5.64 -9.26 -8.88
N LYS A 50 6.45 -10.31 -8.69
CA LYS A 50 6.49 -11.06 -7.43
C LYS A 50 6.90 -10.15 -6.26
N ASP A 51 7.81 -9.22 -6.50
CA ASP A 51 8.28 -8.24 -5.52
C ASP A 51 7.26 -7.13 -5.23
N GLY A 52 6.20 -7.03 -6.04
CA GLY A 52 5.21 -5.98 -5.94
C GLY A 52 5.75 -4.59 -6.30
N TYR A 53 4.93 -3.57 -6.09
CA TYR A 53 5.31 -2.17 -6.21
C TYR A 53 5.39 -1.56 -4.81
N SER A 54 6.56 -1.03 -4.45
CA SER A 54 6.81 -0.49 -3.11
C SER A 54 6.91 1.03 -3.12
N ARG A 55 6.27 1.67 -2.15
CA ARG A 55 6.35 3.11 -1.90
C ARG A 55 6.73 3.37 -0.45
N ALA A 56 7.74 4.21 -0.25
CA ALA A 56 8.12 4.65 1.09
C ALA A 56 7.10 5.64 1.63
N TYR A 57 6.80 5.53 2.92
CA TYR A 57 5.96 6.46 3.66
C TYR A 57 6.66 6.84 4.96
N THR A 58 6.53 8.08 5.40
CA THR A 58 7.11 8.53 6.67
C THR A 58 6.01 9.13 7.50
N GLY A 59 5.86 8.65 8.74
CA GLY A 59 4.80 9.10 9.61
C GLY A 59 5.09 8.80 11.08
N LYS A 60 4.06 8.93 11.91
CA LYS A 60 4.10 8.56 13.32
C LYS A 60 4.36 7.06 13.48
N PRO A 61 4.96 6.59 14.60
CA PRO A 61 5.04 5.18 14.93
C PRO A 61 3.66 4.56 15.19
N GLY A 62 3.52 3.26 14.92
CA GLY A 62 2.26 2.52 15.11
C GLY A 62 1.20 2.72 14.02
N LEU A 63 1.54 3.36 12.90
CA LEU A 63 0.63 3.44 11.76
C LEU A 63 0.40 2.06 11.14
N THR A 64 -0.82 1.87 10.64
CA THR A 64 -1.24 0.67 9.90
C THR A 64 -1.78 1.07 8.54
N ALA A 65 -1.90 0.12 7.62
CA ALA A 65 -2.52 0.36 6.33
C ALA A 65 -3.60 -0.68 6.04
N GLY A 66 -4.69 -0.23 5.43
CA GLY A 66 -5.82 -1.06 5.05
C GLY A 66 -6.20 -0.84 3.59
N LEU A 67 -6.56 -1.92 2.89
CA LEU A 67 -7.09 -1.81 1.54
C LEU A 67 -8.55 -1.34 1.62
N VAL A 68 -8.87 -0.25 0.92
CA VAL A 68 -10.20 0.39 0.95
C VAL A 68 -11.03 -0.07 -0.24
N SER A 69 -10.43 -0.08 -1.43
CA SER A 69 -11.09 -0.40 -2.68
C SER A 69 -10.10 -1.01 -3.67
N GLY A 70 -10.63 -1.77 -4.64
CA GLY A 70 -9.85 -2.34 -5.74
C GLY A 70 -9.20 -3.70 -5.44
N PRO A 71 -8.57 -4.32 -6.44
CA PRO A 71 -7.88 -5.60 -6.29
C PRO A 71 -6.44 -5.43 -5.81
N GLY A 72 -5.94 -6.45 -5.12
CA GLY A 72 -4.53 -6.55 -4.77
C GLY A 72 -4.33 -6.89 -3.30
N ARG A 73 -3.07 -7.06 -2.94
CA ARG A 73 -2.64 -7.37 -1.58
C ARG A 73 -1.64 -6.33 -1.15
N ILE A 74 -1.81 -5.81 0.06
CA ILE A 74 -0.89 -4.81 0.61
C ILE A 74 -0.08 -5.40 1.75
N ARG A 75 1.15 -4.93 1.86
CA ARG A 75 2.03 -5.16 2.99
C ARG A 75 2.58 -3.83 3.45
N PHE A 76 2.40 -3.50 4.72
CA PHE A 76 2.86 -2.23 5.30
C PHE A 76 3.77 -2.54 6.47
N GLU A 77 5.05 -2.20 6.31
CA GLU A 77 6.09 -2.57 7.28
C GLU A 77 6.89 -1.36 7.70
N ALA A 78 7.12 -1.25 9.01
CA ALA A 78 8.13 -0.37 9.54
C ALA A 78 9.51 -0.78 9.01
N LYS A 79 10.28 0.19 8.51
CA LYS A 79 11.71 0.05 8.27
C LYS A 79 12.44 0.68 9.44
N ASP A 80 13.06 -0.15 10.27
CA ASP A 80 14.00 0.34 11.28
C ASP A 80 15.16 1.07 10.58
N ALA A 81 15.42 2.30 11.03
CA ALA A 81 16.66 2.99 10.72
C ALA A 81 17.75 2.28 11.53
N ARG A 82 18.45 1.35 10.89
CA ARG A 82 19.63 0.70 11.46
C ARG A 82 20.75 1.70 11.69
#